data_AF-A0A9X8MXE9-F1
#
_entry.id   AF-A0A9X8MXE9-F1
#
_cell.length_a   1.000
_cell.length_b   1.000
_cell.length_c   1.000
_cell.angle_alpha   90.00
_cell.angle_beta   90.00
_cell.angle_gamma   90.00
#
_symmetry.space_group_name_H-M   'P 1'
#
loop_
_entity.id
_entity.type
_entity.pdbx_description
1 polymer ?
#
loop_
_entity_poly.entity_id
_entity_poly.type
_entity_poly.pdbx_seq_one_letter_code
_entity_poly.pdbx_strand_id
1 'polypeptide(L)'
;MLGRTDGLITLGTADALWVELTAASAVPTASGAFTCSPAHARVGYVLLGGHVVPTVRSSGGQWSVPEVEVRRAAEELNAVGMDRQDLVRIGPFGGAPRRECNEETPLRWRQRITRELRELGGPERAAQCEVGRPHHLAGIDWRRILVEQTRNGTQRTWWLPRAVVKLLDAAEHTETQWVQAVRTRQASAAVTELPSHPRQAAAADGPQTTSPNGPTASVRPYNGELEGQLYSVLSRKPGTSRTVARWACAVCRTAPAAVLDHCHEHGYVRAPVCQSCNTQERPDHLYSNDIRVANRYTRLFRTDTDDWLRHWHRCPGCRARTTLPLPHLAAWTAHIACRSLRPTHRAPGGRKPCGVLRVSWTGSQQAPRSCLLTVAVDFCPSGEHRVLARVPYREAAERFRVWLAETVPAVAAAAGPDRLDGLPAQSRPVIADTSGEGLALF
;
A
#
# COMPACT_ATOMS: atom_id res chain seq x y z
N MET A 1 49.79 -3.76 22.73
CA MET A 1 48.79 -3.53 21.67
C MET A 1 47.65 -4.52 21.88
N LEU A 2 46.55 -4.06 22.46
CA LEU A 2 45.37 -4.86 22.84
C LEU A 2 44.20 -4.53 21.90
N GLY A 3 43.42 -5.55 21.55
CA GLY A 3 42.54 -5.60 20.37
C GLY A 3 41.43 -4.56 20.28
N ARG A 4 41.30 -3.97 19.08
CA ARG A 4 40.15 -3.17 18.65
C ARG A 4 38.89 -4.02 18.67
N THR A 5 37.97 -3.71 19.56
CA THR A 5 36.57 -4.11 19.46
C THR A 5 35.91 -3.35 18.29
N ASP A 6 35.23 -4.08 17.41
CA ASP A 6 34.67 -3.65 16.12
C ASP A 6 33.53 -2.61 16.18
N GLY A 7 33.71 -1.46 16.85
CA GLY A 7 32.76 -0.33 16.79
C GLY A 7 31.31 -0.65 17.22
N LEU A 8 31.10 -1.77 17.92
CA LEU A 8 29.80 -2.21 18.44
C LEU A 8 29.56 -1.61 19.81
N ILE A 9 28.40 -0.99 20.01
CA ILE A 9 27.97 -0.39 21.27
C ILE A 9 26.73 -1.11 21.83
N THR A 10 26.57 -1.07 23.15
CA THR A 10 25.38 -1.67 23.80
C THR A 10 24.11 -0.88 23.47
N LEU A 11 22.94 -1.51 23.55
CA LEU A 11 21.67 -0.81 23.29
C LEU A 11 21.45 0.42 24.19
N GLY A 12 21.86 0.36 25.46
CA GLY A 12 21.76 1.51 26.37
C GLY A 12 22.69 2.65 25.98
N THR A 13 23.92 2.33 25.54
CA THR A 13 24.85 3.32 24.98
C THR A 13 24.33 3.92 23.67
N ALA A 14 23.70 3.10 22.82
CA ALA A 14 23.09 3.55 21.57
C ALA A 14 21.90 4.51 21.81
N ASP A 15 21.08 4.25 22.84
CA ASP A 15 20.01 5.18 23.24
C ASP A 15 20.54 6.53 23.70
N ALA A 16 21.60 6.56 24.53
CA ALA A 16 22.22 7.80 24.97
C ALA A 16 22.80 8.58 23.79
N LEU A 17 23.52 7.89 22.90
CA LEU A 17 24.11 8.47 21.69
C LEU A 17 23.03 9.02 20.75
N TRP A 18 21.91 8.30 20.57
CA TRP A 18 20.79 8.75 19.75
C TRP A 18 20.17 10.04 20.28
N VAL A 19 19.94 10.14 21.59
CA VAL A 19 19.41 11.35 22.22
C VAL A 19 20.36 12.54 22.03
N GLU A 20 21.67 12.32 22.22
CA GLU A 20 22.68 13.37 22.03
C GLU A 20 22.72 13.87 20.58
N LEU A 21 22.83 12.95 19.61
CA LEU A 21 22.95 13.32 18.20
C LEU A 21 21.69 13.95 17.62
N THR A 22 20.52 13.65 18.16
CA THR A 22 19.23 14.15 17.65
C THR A 22 18.64 15.29 18.46
N ALA A 23 19.38 15.82 19.45
CA ALA A 23 18.92 16.89 20.33
C ALA A 23 18.47 18.16 19.58
N ALA A 24 19.09 18.46 18.43
CA ALA A 24 18.77 19.60 17.58
C ALA A 24 17.83 19.26 16.40
N SER A 25 17.32 18.02 16.32
CA SER A 25 16.45 17.60 15.22
C SER A 25 15.14 18.39 15.20
N ALA A 26 14.70 18.77 14.00
CA ALA A 26 13.37 19.34 13.81
C ALA A 26 12.26 18.32 14.14
N VAL A 27 12.55 17.02 13.99
CA VAL A 27 11.64 15.92 14.27
C VAL A 27 11.87 15.42 15.71
N PRO A 28 10.85 15.38 16.58
CA PRO A 28 11.02 14.92 17.95
C PRO A 28 11.40 13.44 17.98
N THR A 29 12.52 13.14 18.64
CA THR A 29 12.98 11.78 18.87
C THR A 29 12.59 11.28 20.26
N ALA A 30 12.43 9.97 20.38
CA ALA A 30 12.14 9.31 21.65
C ALA A 30 13.41 8.86 22.37
N SER A 31 13.42 8.95 23.69
CA SER A 31 14.34 8.17 24.52
C SER A 31 13.89 6.70 24.54
N GLY A 32 14.84 5.77 24.60
CA GLY A 32 14.54 4.34 24.56
C GLY A 32 14.19 3.81 23.16
N ALA A 33 14.70 4.45 22.10
CA ALA A 33 14.54 4.01 20.72
C ALA A 33 15.11 2.59 20.48
N PHE A 34 16.10 2.17 21.27
CA PHE A 34 16.72 0.84 21.23
C PHE A 34 16.24 -0.09 22.35
N THR A 35 15.87 0.45 23.52
CA THR A 35 15.53 -0.34 24.71
C THR A 35 14.04 -0.50 24.98
N CYS A 36 13.18 0.39 24.47
CA CYS A 36 11.75 0.35 24.71
C CYS A 36 10.95 -0.14 23.50
N SER A 37 9.83 -0.81 23.76
CA SER A 37 8.86 -1.18 22.72
C SER A 37 8.44 0.07 21.91
N PRO A 38 8.37 0.00 20.57
CA PRO A 38 8.34 -1.20 19.73
C PRO A 38 9.69 -1.70 19.21
N ALA A 39 10.83 -1.22 19.72
CA ALA A 39 12.15 -1.46 19.14
C ALA A 39 12.55 -2.93 18.97
N HIS A 40 11.94 -3.87 19.75
CA HIS A 40 12.19 -5.32 19.77
C HIS A 40 13.55 -5.74 19.19
N ALA A 41 14.66 -5.17 19.70
CA ALA A 41 16.02 -5.37 19.18
C ALA A 41 16.45 -6.85 19.11
N ARG A 42 15.71 -7.72 19.82
CA ARG A 42 15.81 -9.18 19.81
C ARG A 42 15.36 -9.83 18.48
N VAL A 43 14.74 -9.07 17.58
CA VAL A 43 14.26 -9.49 16.26
C VAL A 43 15.32 -9.26 15.16
N GLY A 44 16.53 -8.80 15.54
CA GLY A 44 17.70 -8.70 14.65
C GLY A 44 17.91 -7.32 14.01
N TYR A 45 17.05 -6.33 14.32
CA TYR A 45 17.21 -4.95 13.85
C TYR A 45 16.43 -3.96 14.72
N VAL A 46 16.75 -2.66 14.57
CA VAL A 46 16.02 -1.50 15.11
C VAL A 46 15.79 -0.50 13.96
N LEU A 47 14.61 0.12 13.90
CA LEU A 47 14.30 1.17 12.93
C LEU A 47 14.47 2.56 13.54
N LEU A 48 15.15 3.44 12.82
CA LEU A 48 15.36 4.84 13.18
C LEU A 48 15.09 5.73 11.97
N GLY A 49 13.97 6.45 11.98
CA GLY A 49 13.46 7.12 10.78
C GLY A 49 13.31 6.11 9.63
N GLY A 50 13.94 6.39 8.50
CA GLY A 50 13.97 5.49 7.34
C GLY A 50 15.07 4.41 7.36
N HIS A 51 15.93 4.40 8.39
CA HIS A 51 17.15 3.59 8.44
C HIS A 51 17.00 2.34 9.30
N VAL A 52 17.58 1.23 8.86
CA VAL A 52 17.63 -0.04 9.61
C VAL A 52 18.99 -0.19 10.25
N VAL A 53 19.02 -0.26 11.57
CA VAL A 53 20.21 -0.58 12.36
C VAL A 53 20.18 -2.07 12.71
N PRO A 54 21.06 -2.91 12.13
CA PRO A 54 21.11 -4.32 12.45
C PRO A 54 21.60 -4.54 13.88
N THR A 55 21.00 -5.51 14.58
CA THR A 55 21.45 -5.90 15.93
C THR A 55 22.31 -7.15 15.85
N VAL A 56 23.42 -7.14 16.57
CA VAL A 56 24.37 -8.25 16.66
C VAL A 56 24.30 -8.82 18.06
N ARG A 57 24.26 -10.14 18.19
CA ARG A 57 24.36 -10.81 19.49
C ARG A 57 25.83 -11.10 19.77
N SER A 58 26.38 -10.49 20.82
CA SER A 58 27.74 -10.77 21.25
C SER A 58 27.85 -12.17 21.85
N SER A 59 29.07 -12.70 21.95
CA SER A 59 29.35 -14.02 22.54
C SER A 59 28.84 -14.17 23.98
N GLY A 60 28.67 -13.06 24.71
CA GLY A 60 28.05 -13.01 26.04
C GLY A 60 26.51 -12.98 26.05
N GLY A 61 25.86 -13.12 24.89
CA GLY A 61 24.40 -13.14 24.76
C GLY A 61 23.73 -11.76 24.77
N GLN A 62 24.50 -10.68 24.93
CA GLN A 62 24.02 -9.30 24.92
C GLN A 62 23.85 -8.79 23.49
N TRP A 63 22.80 -7.99 23.25
CA TRP A 63 22.57 -7.34 21.96
C TRP A 63 23.35 -6.03 21.88
N SER A 64 24.03 -5.83 20.76
CA SER A 64 24.77 -4.62 20.41
C SER A 64 24.41 -4.15 19.01
N VAL A 65 24.77 -2.90 18.69
CA VAL A 65 24.56 -2.29 17.38
C VAL A 65 25.85 -1.59 16.92
N PRO A 66 26.12 -1.50 15.61
CA PRO A 66 27.25 -0.72 15.11
C PRO A 66 27.04 0.77 15.36
N GLU A 67 27.98 1.43 16.03
CA GLU A 67 27.91 2.87 16.33
C GLU A 67 27.77 3.72 15.06
N VAL A 68 28.46 3.33 13.99
CA VAL A 68 28.42 4.01 12.70
C VAL A 68 27.01 4.07 12.11
N GLU A 69 26.21 3.02 12.28
CA GLU A 69 24.84 2.96 11.78
C GLU A 69 23.91 3.85 12.61
N VAL A 70 24.17 3.98 13.92
CA VAL A 70 23.42 4.91 14.79
C VAL A 70 23.70 6.37 14.41
N ARG A 71 24.98 6.71 14.19
CA ARG A 71 25.39 8.05 13.75
C ARG A 71 24.79 8.42 12.41
N ARG A 72 24.87 7.50 11.44
CA ARG A 72 24.27 7.68 10.12
C ARG A 72 22.76 7.90 10.20
N ALA A 73 22.05 7.09 10.97
CA ALA A 73 20.60 7.26 11.15
C ALA A 73 20.25 8.63 11.76
N ALA A 74 21.06 9.11 12.70
CA ALA A 74 20.85 10.42 13.33
C ALA A 74 21.12 11.57 12.35
N GLU A 75 22.18 11.47 11.54
CA GLU A 75 22.47 12.43 10.46
C GLU A 75 21.32 12.50 9.43
N GLU A 76 20.85 11.34 8.98
CA GLU A 76 19.73 11.25 8.03
C GLU A 76 18.44 11.85 8.62
N LEU A 77 18.17 11.66 9.92
CA LEU A 77 17.02 12.27 10.59
C LEU A 77 17.19 13.79 10.75
N ASN A 78 18.36 14.26 11.16
CA ASN A 78 18.64 15.68 11.38
C ASN A 78 18.55 16.51 10.09
N ALA A 79 18.81 15.89 8.94
CA ALA A 79 18.63 16.52 7.63
C ALA A 79 17.16 16.80 7.26
N VAL A 80 16.19 16.26 8.02
CA VAL A 80 14.77 16.42 7.72
C VAL A 80 14.27 17.78 8.18
N GLY A 81 14.04 18.67 7.21
CA GLY A 81 13.24 19.87 7.43
C GLY A 81 11.76 19.51 7.68
N MET A 82 11.21 19.96 8.81
CA MET A 82 9.81 19.73 9.19
C MET A 82 9.07 21.05 9.35
N ASP A 83 8.11 21.31 8.46
CA ASP A 83 7.08 22.33 8.67
C ASP A 83 5.95 21.74 9.51
N ARG A 84 5.67 22.35 10.67
CA ARG A 84 4.61 21.92 11.60
C ARG A 84 3.20 22.21 11.07
N GLN A 85 3.06 23.11 10.09
CA GLN A 85 1.77 23.50 9.54
C GLN A 85 1.37 22.68 8.29
N ASP A 86 2.32 22.04 7.60
CA ASP A 86 2.03 21.10 6.50
C ASP A 86 1.50 19.77 7.05
N LEU A 87 0.25 19.81 7.51
CA LEU A 87 -0.42 18.70 8.18
C LEU A 87 -1.08 17.75 7.18
N VAL A 88 -0.95 16.45 7.48
CA VAL A 88 -1.61 15.36 6.76
C VAL A 88 -2.48 14.58 7.72
N ARG A 89 -3.75 14.37 7.35
CA ARG A 89 -4.67 13.57 8.14
C ARG A 89 -4.23 12.11 8.13
N ILE A 90 -4.14 11.52 9.31
CA ILE A 90 -3.76 10.12 9.52
C ILE A 90 -4.92 9.26 10.07
N GLY A 91 -6.05 9.87 10.42
CA GLY A 91 -7.27 9.17 10.79
C GLY A 91 -8.31 10.06 11.47
N PRO A 92 -9.45 9.50 11.90
CA PRO A 92 -9.98 8.20 11.49
C PRO A 92 -10.47 8.30 10.03
N PHE A 93 -10.15 7.31 9.20
CA PHE A 93 -10.76 7.13 7.89
C PHE A 93 -12.00 6.22 8.09
N GLY A 94 -13.15 6.57 7.51
CA GLY A 94 -14.41 5.85 7.78
C GLY A 94 -14.28 4.34 7.55
N GLY A 95 -14.61 3.55 8.57
CA GLY A 95 -14.56 2.08 8.52
C GLY A 95 -14.11 1.47 9.85
N ALA A 96 -14.90 0.53 10.38
CA ALA A 96 -14.44 -0.33 11.46
C ALA A 96 -13.39 -1.31 10.89
N PRO A 97 -12.15 -1.33 11.40
CA PRO A 97 -11.17 -2.31 10.98
C PRO A 97 -11.63 -3.70 11.45
N ARG A 98 -11.78 -4.62 10.50
CA ARG A 98 -11.95 -6.04 10.79
C ARG A 98 -10.69 -6.51 11.53
N ARG A 99 -10.85 -7.19 12.66
CA ARG A 99 -9.75 -7.87 13.37
C ARG A 99 -9.08 -8.85 12.40
N GLU A 100 -7.96 -8.45 11.81
CA GLU A 100 -7.00 -9.40 11.24
C GLU A 100 -6.10 -9.87 12.39
N CYS A 101 -6.00 -11.20 12.54
CA CYS A 101 -5.16 -11.84 13.53
C CYS A 101 -3.69 -11.43 13.34
N ASN A 102 -2.98 -11.31 14.47
CA ASN A 102 -1.55 -11.11 14.56
C ASN A 102 -0.79 -12.18 13.74
N GLU A 103 -0.33 -11.83 12.56
CA GLU A 103 0.94 -12.35 12.04
C GLU A 103 1.99 -11.30 12.36
N GLU A 104 3.03 -11.66 13.11
CA GLU A 104 4.11 -10.81 13.61
C GLU A 104 4.57 -9.79 12.54
N THR A 105 4.19 -8.52 12.74
CA THR A 105 3.79 -7.65 11.63
C THR A 105 4.78 -6.50 11.40
N PRO A 106 4.98 -6.08 10.12
CA PRO A 106 5.59 -4.79 9.79
C PRO A 106 4.99 -3.62 10.58
N LEU A 107 5.68 -2.48 10.57
CA LEU A 107 5.45 -1.28 11.40
C LEU A 107 3.98 -0.88 11.39
N ARG A 108 3.30 -1.04 10.24
CA ARG A 108 1.87 -0.76 10.01
C ARG A 108 1.44 0.49 10.80
N TRP A 109 2.24 1.55 10.66
CA TRP A 109 2.36 2.57 11.70
C TRP A 109 1.04 3.30 11.92
N ARG A 110 0.27 3.53 10.85
CA ARG A 110 -1.07 4.14 10.90
C ARG A 110 -2.05 3.32 11.72
N GLN A 111 -1.99 1.99 11.63
CA GLN A 111 -2.85 1.10 12.42
C GLN A 111 -2.47 1.14 13.90
N ARG A 112 -1.17 1.20 14.20
CA ARG A 112 -0.66 1.31 15.57
C ARG A 112 -1.08 2.63 16.22
N ILE A 113 -0.84 3.76 15.55
CA ILE A 113 -1.29 5.07 16.04
C ILE A 113 -2.81 5.10 16.20
N THR A 114 -3.58 4.62 15.21
CA THR A 114 -5.06 4.59 15.30
C THR A 114 -5.55 3.74 16.47
N ARG A 115 -4.92 2.58 16.72
CA ARG A 115 -5.25 1.72 17.86
C ARG A 115 -4.96 2.43 19.18
N GLU A 116 -3.76 3.01 19.32
CA GLU A 116 -3.38 3.76 20.52
C GLU A 116 -4.30 4.95 20.79
N LEU A 117 -4.67 5.71 19.76
CA LEU A 117 -5.58 6.86 19.90
C LEU A 117 -7.02 6.45 20.23
N ARG A 118 -7.47 5.26 19.80
CA ARG A 118 -8.79 4.71 20.15
C ARG A 118 -8.84 4.15 21.57
N GLU A 119 -7.77 3.50 22.02
CA GLU A 119 -7.67 2.95 23.38
C GLU A 119 -7.71 4.02 24.47
N LEU A 120 -7.36 5.27 24.14
CA LEU A 120 -7.38 6.42 25.06
C LEU A 120 -8.73 7.15 25.12
N GLY A 121 -9.68 6.85 24.22
CA GLY A 121 -10.98 7.52 24.15
C GLY A 121 -12.03 7.05 25.18
N GLY A 122 -11.65 6.20 26.15
CA GLY A 122 -12.55 5.66 27.17
C GLY A 122 -12.54 6.49 28.47
N PRO A 123 -13.71 6.73 29.11
CA PRO A 123 -13.82 7.60 30.29
C PRO A 123 -13.06 7.13 31.54
N GLU A 124 -12.68 5.85 31.65
CA GLU A 124 -12.12 5.29 32.89
C GLU A 124 -10.58 5.27 33.01
N ARG A 125 -9.81 5.75 32.01
CA ARG A 125 -8.34 5.64 32.06
C ARG A 125 -7.55 6.95 31.98
N ALA A 126 -8.24 8.08 31.95
CA ALA A 126 -7.59 9.40 32.04
C ALA A 126 -6.82 9.61 33.35
N ALA A 127 -7.15 8.88 34.43
CA ALA A 127 -6.50 8.98 35.74
C ALA A 127 -5.31 8.02 35.96
N GLN A 128 -4.96 7.16 34.99
CA GLN A 128 -3.82 6.22 35.09
C GLN A 128 -2.75 6.41 34.02
N CYS A 129 -2.88 7.38 33.12
CA CYS A 129 -1.89 7.66 32.08
C CYS A 129 -0.92 8.77 32.49
N GLU A 130 -0.32 8.66 33.67
CA GLU A 130 0.85 9.46 34.04
C GLU A 130 2.12 8.61 33.96
N VAL A 131 3.08 9.13 33.18
CA VAL A 131 4.53 8.84 33.21
C VAL A 131 4.95 7.41 32.81
N GLY A 132 5.51 7.28 31.60
CA GLY A 132 6.58 6.29 31.38
C GLY A 132 6.48 5.33 30.19
N ARG A 133 5.42 5.37 29.37
CA ARG A 133 5.41 4.57 28.12
C ARG A 133 5.88 5.44 26.94
N PRO A 134 7.07 5.21 26.38
CA PRO A 134 7.51 5.94 25.21
C PRO A 134 6.64 5.55 24.00
N HIS A 135 5.92 6.53 23.45
CA HIS A 135 5.07 6.36 22.28
C HIS A 135 5.89 6.65 21.02
N HIS A 136 6.84 5.76 20.74
CA HIS A 136 7.76 5.94 19.62
C HIS A 136 7.48 4.98 18.47
N LEU A 137 7.71 5.44 17.25
CA LEU A 137 7.71 4.62 16.05
C LEU A 137 8.95 4.99 15.24
N ALA A 138 9.80 4.01 14.97
CA ALA A 138 11.09 4.21 14.32
C ALA A 138 11.95 5.31 14.99
N GLY A 139 12.02 5.34 16.32
CA GLY A 139 12.77 6.34 17.08
C GLY A 139 12.16 7.75 17.12
N ILE A 140 11.00 7.95 16.48
CA ILE A 140 10.27 9.23 16.44
C ILE A 140 9.19 9.24 17.52
N ASP A 141 9.19 10.28 18.36
CA ASP A 141 8.12 10.56 19.31
C ASP A 141 6.98 11.32 18.61
N TRP A 142 6.15 10.56 17.91
CA TRP A 142 5.06 11.10 17.09
C TRP A 142 3.98 11.80 17.92
N ARG A 143 3.87 11.55 19.23
CA ARG A 143 2.86 12.19 20.07
C ARG A 143 3.13 13.67 20.27
N ARG A 144 4.40 14.09 20.34
CA ARG A 144 4.78 15.49 20.56
C ARG A 144 4.38 16.43 19.42
N ILE A 145 3.99 15.88 18.28
CA ILE A 145 3.67 16.60 17.04
C ILE A 145 2.31 16.18 16.46
N LEU A 146 1.53 15.40 17.21
CA LEU A 146 0.17 15.05 16.83
C LEU A 146 -0.74 16.27 16.98
N VAL A 147 -1.49 16.57 15.93
CA VAL A 147 -2.53 17.60 15.95
C VAL A 147 -3.90 16.92 15.90
N GLU A 148 -4.70 17.13 16.95
CA GLU A 148 -6.09 16.70 17.01
C GLU A 148 -7.01 17.87 16.64
N GLN A 149 -7.91 17.65 15.68
CA GLN A 149 -8.92 18.63 15.27
C GLN A 149 -10.31 18.03 15.44
N THR A 150 -11.19 18.75 16.13
CA THR A 150 -12.57 18.34 16.38
C THR A 150 -13.51 19.12 15.46
N ARG A 151 -14.17 18.43 14.52
CA ARG A 151 -15.22 19.06 13.69
C ARG A 151 -16.58 18.81 14.33
N ASN A 152 -17.33 19.88 14.59
CA ASN A 152 -18.71 19.86 15.12
C ASN A 152 -18.91 19.08 16.43
N GLY A 153 -17.89 19.00 17.29
CA GLY A 153 -17.97 18.40 18.63
C GLY A 153 -18.07 16.86 18.69
N THR A 154 -18.20 16.15 17.56
CA THR A 154 -18.45 14.70 17.55
C THR A 154 -17.37 13.88 16.82
N GLN A 155 -16.63 14.46 15.86
CA GLN A 155 -15.60 13.74 15.12
C GLN A 155 -14.21 14.34 15.35
N ARG A 156 -13.37 13.59 16.09
CA ARG A 156 -11.94 13.87 16.25
C ARG A 156 -11.21 13.37 15.01
N THR A 157 -10.39 14.24 14.41
CA THR A 157 -9.47 13.90 13.32
C THR A 157 -8.04 14.12 13.77
N TRP A 158 -7.15 13.23 13.36
CA TRP A 158 -5.76 13.20 13.77
C TRP A 158 -4.86 13.52 12.59
N TRP A 159 -3.88 14.38 12.84
CA TRP A 159 -3.00 14.93 11.82
C TRP A 159 -1.54 14.90 12.30
N LEU A 160 -0.63 14.70 11.36
CA LEU A 160 0.83 14.77 11.59
C LEU A 160 1.48 15.62 10.49
N PRO A 161 2.62 16.27 10.77
CA PRO A 161 3.42 16.93 9.73
C PRO A 161 3.79 15.98 8.60
N ARG A 162 3.69 16.42 7.34
CA ARG A 162 3.96 15.61 6.15
C ARG A 162 5.35 14.98 6.17
N ALA A 163 6.35 15.70 6.68
CA ALA A 163 7.72 15.20 6.80
C ALA A 163 7.80 13.95 7.71
N VAL A 164 7.08 13.95 8.82
CA VAL A 164 7.02 12.83 9.76
C VAL A 164 6.24 11.65 9.16
N VAL A 165 5.14 11.95 8.47
CA VAL A 165 4.37 10.92 7.75
C VAL A 165 5.23 10.23 6.69
N LYS A 166 6.04 10.99 5.93
CA LYS A 166 7.01 10.44 4.97
C LYS A 166 8.08 9.58 5.66
N LEU A 167 8.58 10.01 6.82
CA LEU A 167 9.56 9.23 7.58
C LEU A 167 8.99 7.89 8.05
N LEU A 168 7.77 7.89 8.58
CA LEU A 168 7.11 6.65 9.02
C LEU A 168 6.75 5.73 7.83
N ASP A 169 6.38 6.31 6.68
CA ASP A 169 6.21 5.57 5.42
C ASP A 169 7.51 4.98 4.90
N ALA A 170 8.63 5.70 5.04
CA ALA A 170 9.97 5.20 4.72
C ALA A 170 10.35 4.05 5.66
N ALA A 171 10.16 4.23 6.97
CA ALA A 171 10.44 3.23 7.99
C ALA A 171 9.75 1.90 7.70
N GLU A 172 8.44 1.94 7.43
CA GLU A 172 7.64 0.75 7.10
C GLU A 172 8.10 0.09 5.80
N HIS A 173 8.50 0.90 4.80
CA HIS A 173 9.02 0.39 3.55
C HIS A 173 10.37 -0.31 3.73
N THR A 174 11.32 0.33 4.43
CA THR A 174 12.65 -0.22 4.69
C THR A 174 12.55 -1.50 5.51
N GLU A 175 11.67 -1.54 6.50
CA GLU A 175 11.42 -2.77 7.26
C GLU A 175 10.89 -3.91 6.39
N THR A 176 9.93 -3.62 5.51
CA THR A 176 9.38 -4.61 4.59
C THR A 176 10.47 -5.18 3.68
N GLN A 177 11.35 -4.31 3.15
CA GLN A 177 12.49 -4.74 2.34
C GLN A 177 13.48 -5.58 3.14
N TRP A 178 13.78 -5.19 4.37
CA TRP A 178 14.69 -5.92 5.26
C TRP A 178 14.16 -7.32 5.57
N VAL A 179 12.91 -7.44 5.99
CA VAL A 179 12.26 -8.73 6.28
C VAL A 179 12.23 -9.63 5.05
N GLN A 180 11.94 -9.07 3.87
CA GLN A 180 12.00 -9.84 2.61
C GLN A 180 13.42 -10.33 2.31
N ALA A 181 14.43 -9.48 2.44
CA ALA A 181 15.82 -9.84 2.20
C ALA A 181 16.34 -10.92 3.15
N VAL A 182 15.98 -10.85 4.44
CA VAL A 182 16.31 -11.87 5.44
C VAL A 182 15.65 -13.21 5.09
N ARG A 183 14.37 -13.20 4.70
CA ARG A 183 13.65 -14.42 4.26
C ARG A 183 14.28 -15.04 3.01
N THR A 184 14.68 -14.23 2.03
CA THR A 184 15.37 -14.73 0.82
C THR A 184 16.72 -15.35 1.17
N ARG A 185 17.51 -14.75 2.07
CA ARG A 185 18.80 -15.33 2.53
C ARG A 185 18.61 -16.64 3.28
N GLN A 186 17.58 -16.75 4.13
CA GLN A 186 17.25 -17.99 4.83
C GLN A 186 16.81 -19.09 3.87
N ALA A 187 16.00 -18.78 2.86
CA ALA A 187 15.62 -19.72 1.81
C ALA A 187 16.83 -20.18 0.97
N SER A 188 17.77 -19.29 0.66
CA SER A 188 19.01 -19.66 -0.06
C SER A 188 19.97 -20.48 0.78
N ALA A 189 20.05 -20.24 2.10
CA ALA A 189 20.83 -21.07 3.02
C ALA A 189 20.24 -22.48 3.17
N ALA A 190 18.92 -22.60 3.24
CA ALA A 190 18.21 -23.88 3.31
C ALA A 190 18.32 -24.73 2.02
N VAL A 191 18.61 -24.12 0.87
CA VAL A 191 18.86 -24.84 -0.40
C VAL A 191 20.28 -25.43 -0.46
N THR A 192 21.18 -25.06 0.46
CA THR A 192 22.58 -25.54 0.48
C THR A 192 22.80 -26.71 1.45
N GLU A 193 21.85 -27.03 2.33
CA GLU A 193 21.88 -28.26 3.13
C GLU A 193 21.00 -29.33 2.49
N LEU A 194 21.62 -30.12 1.62
CA LEU A 194 21.09 -31.40 1.16
C LEU A 194 21.73 -32.51 2.02
N PRO A 195 21.00 -33.18 2.93
CA PRO A 195 21.48 -34.43 3.50
C PRO A 195 21.34 -35.50 2.42
N SER A 196 22.46 -35.83 1.81
CA SER A 196 22.62 -37.02 0.98
C SER A 196 22.53 -38.25 1.87
N HIS A 197 21.72 -39.26 1.50
CA HIS A 197 21.98 -40.71 1.61
C HIS A 197 20.70 -41.55 1.33
N PRO A 198 20.82 -42.82 0.89
CA PRO A 198 20.35 -43.22 -0.43
C PRO A 198 19.06 -44.05 -0.47
N ARG A 199 18.51 -44.06 -1.68
CA ARG A 199 17.43 -44.87 -2.24
C ARG A 199 17.49 -46.36 -1.84
N GLN A 200 16.40 -46.87 -1.28
CA GLN A 200 15.96 -48.24 -1.50
C GLN A 200 14.50 -48.24 -1.96
N ALA A 201 14.29 -48.86 -3.11
CA ALA A 201 12.97 -49.17 -3.66
C ALA A 201 12.50 -50.49 -3.06
N ALA A 202 11.26 -50.52 -2.58
CA ALA A 202 10.47 -51.75 -2.46
C ALA A 202 9.02 -51.41 -2.82
N ALA A 203 8.47 -52.22 -3.70
CA ALA A 203 7.13 -52.10 -4.25
C ALA A 203 6.08 -52.75 -3.33
N ALA A 204 4.82 -52.48 -3.70
CA ALA A 204 3.59 -53.21 -3.41
C ALA A 204 2.74 -52.79 -2.19
N ASP A 205 1.46 -52.59 -2.52
CA ASP A 205 0.23 -52.66 -1.74
C ASP A 205 -0.23 -51.43 -0.93
N GLY A 206 -1.30 -50.83 -1.46
CA GLY A 206 -2.16 -49.88 -0.76
C GLY A 206 -2.99 -50.55 0.34
N PRO A 207 -3.62 -49.73 1.20
CA PRO A 207 -5.07 -49.71 1.19
C PRO A 207 -5.66 -48.30 1.01
N GLN A 208 -6.70 -48.25 0.18
CA GLN A 208 -7.69 -47.17 0.10
C GLN A 208 -8.34 -46.89 1.47
N THR A 209 -8.71 -45.63 1.68
CA THR A 209 -9.83 -45.04 2.46
C THR A 209 -9.32 -43.77 3.17
N THR A 210 -9.91 -42.57 3.07
CA THR A 210 -11.23 -42.12 2.61
C THR A 210 -11.12 -40.63 2.28
N SER A 211 -11.32 -40.26 1.01
CA SER A 211 -11.51 -38.86 0.60
C SER A 211 -12.86 -38.33 1.12
N PRO A 212 -12.97 -37.06 1.57
CA PRO A 212 -14.25 -36.39 1.56
C PRO A 212 -14.48 -35.81 0.16
N ASN A 213 -14.93 -36.66 -0.76
CA ASN A 213 -15.54 -36.22 -2.02
C ASN A 213 -16.91 -35.62 -1.71
N GLY A 214 -16.95 -34.31 -1.46
CA GLY A 214 -18.12 -33.51 -1.85
C GLY A 214 -18.07 -33.29 -3.37
N PRO A 215 -19.20 -33.19 -4.07
CA PRO A 215 -19.18 -32.89 -5.50
C PRO A 215 -18.46 -31.56 -5.70
N THR A 216 -17.27 -31.60 -6.32
CA THR A 216 -16.61 -30.41 -6.86
C THR A 216 -17.54 -29.86 -7.92
N ALA A 217 -18.42 -28.93 -7.49
CA ALA A 217 -19.28 -28.19 -8.38
C ALA A 217 -18.39 -27.66 -9.51
N SER A 218 -18.65 -28.11 -10.74
CA SER A 218 -17.88 -27.70 -11.90
C SER A 218 -17.90 -26.17 -11.98
N VAL A 219 -16.73 -25.59 -11.81
CA VAL A 219 -16.56 -24.15 -11.81
C VAL A 219 -16.75 -23.69 -13.25
N ARG A 220 -17.82 -22.92 -13.53
CA ARG A 220 -18.16 -22.50 -14.89
C ARG A 220 -17.45 -21.20 -15.29
N PRO A 221 -17.10 -21.00 -16.57
CA PRO A 221 -16.63 -19.70 -17.05
C PRO A 221 -17.65 -18.59 -16.81
N TYR A 222 -17.18 -17.36 -16.59
CA TYR A 222 -18.02 -16.16 -16.51
C TYR A 222 -18.09 -15.50 -17.90
N ASN A 223 -19.31 -15.35 -18.43
CA ASN A 223 -19.60 -14.85 -19.77
C ASN A 223 -20.34 -13.50 -19.77
N GLY A 224 -20.40 -12.80 -18.63
CA GLY A 224 -21.04 -11.48 -18.53
C GLY A 224 -22.42 -11.49 -17.86
N GLU A 225 -22.78 -12.56 -17.14
CA GLU A 225 -24.11 -12.73 -16.55
C GLU A 225 -24.48 -11.64 -15.51
N LEU A 226 -23.51 -10.86 -15.04
CA LEU A 226 -23.70 -9.77 -14.08
C LEU A 226 -23.44 -8.39 -14.70
N GLU A 227 -23.31 -8.29 -16.02
CA GLU A 227 -23.07 -7.03 -16.71
C GLU A 227 -24.19 -6.01 -16.45
N GLY A 228 -23.82 -4.74 -16.25
CA GLY A 228 -24.76 -3.67 -15.95
C GLY A 228 -25.39 -3.69 -14.55
N GLN A 229 -25.12 -4.72 -13.73
CA GLN A 229 -25.66 -4.80 -12.38
C GLN A 229 -24.86 -3.94 -11.40
N LEU A 230 -25.56 -3.24 -10.50
CA LEU A 230 -24.92 -2.49 -9.42
C LEU A 230 -24.47 -3.42 -8.31
N TYR A 231 -23.22 -3.24 -7.88
CA TYR A 231 -22.64 -4.00 -6.78
C TYR A 231 -23.46 -3.86 -5.49
N SER A 232 -23.94 -2.66 -5.18
CA SER A 232 -24.74 -2.39 -3.98
C SER A 232 -26.04 -3.18 -3.91
N VAL A 233 -26.62 -3.55 -5.05
CA VAL A 233 -27.83 -4.36 -5.15
C VAL A 233 -27.48 -5.84 -4.93
N LEU A 234 -26.43 -6.32 -5.60
CA LEU A 234 -26.02 -7.72 -5.53
C LEU A 234 -25.38 -8.08 -4.18
N SER A 235 -24.58 -7.19 -3.59
CA SER A 235 -23.88 -7.44 -2.32
C SER A 235 -24.83 -7.64 -1.14
N ARG A 236 -26.08 -7.14 -1.25
CA ARG A 236 -27.12 -7.28 -0.24
C ARG A 236 -27.95 -8.56 -0.39
N LYS A 237 -27.82 -9.29 -1.51
CA LYS A 237 -28.56 -10.54 -1.74
C LYS A 237 -27.97 -11.67 -0.88
N PRO A 238 -28.78 -12.35 -0.05
CA PRO A 238 -28.34 -13.52 0.68
C PRO A 238 -27.77 -14.60 -0.26
N GLY A 239 -26.72 -15.30 0.17
CA GLY A 239 -26.12 -16.39 -0.60
C GLY A 239 -25.22 -15.97 -1.79
N THR A 240 -24.99 -14.66 -1.99
CA THR A 240 -24.13 -14.16 -3.08
C THR A 240 -22.74 -14.81 -3.08
N SER A 241 -22.10 -14.99 -1.92
CA SER A 241 -20.80 -15.66 -1.81
C SER A 241 -20.82 -17.10 -2.35
N ARG A 242 -21.88 -17.85 -2.08
CA ARG A 242 -22.05 -19.24 -2.57
C ARG A 242 -22.27 -19.28 -4.08
N THR A 243 -23.00 -18.30 -4.61
CA THR A 243 -23.20 -18.15 -6.06
C THR A 243 -21.89 -17.78 -6.76
N VAL A 244 -21.10 -16.89 -6.15
CA VAL A 244 -19.80 -16.44 -6.66
C VAL A 244 -18.82 -17.60 -6.83
N ALA A 245 -18.76 -18.50 -5.85
CA ALA A 245 -17.87 -19.66 -5.86
C ALA A 245 -18.13 -20.66 -7.01
N ARG A 246 -19.25 -20.53 -7.74
CA ARG A 246 -19.55 -21.37 -8.90
C ARG A 246 -18.86 -20.90 -10.19
N TRP A 247 -18.32 -19.69 -10.23
CA TRP A 247 -17.63 -19.16 -11.41
C TRP A 247 -16.12 -19.29 -11.30
N ALA A 248 -15.46 -19.47 -12.45
CA ALA A 248 -14.02 -19.30 -12.57
C ALA A 248 -13.68 -17.81 -12.49
N CYS A 249 -12.50 -17.50 -11.98
CA CYS A 249 -12.01 -16.12 -11.97
C CYS A 249 -11.98 -15.55 -13.39
N ALA A 250 -12.70 -14.46 -13.63
CA ALA A 250 -12.81 -13.84 -14.96
C ALA A 250 -11.53 -13.15 -15.46
N VAL A 251 -10.47 -13.13 -14.65
CA VAL A 251 -9.13 -12.62 -14.99
C VAL A 251 -8.21 -13.80 -15.30
N CYS A 252 -7.80 -14.57 -14.30
CA CYS A 252 -6.82 -15.66 -14.50
C CYS A 252 -7.41 -16.94 -15.07
N ARG A 253 -8.73 -17.15 -15.00
CA ARG A 253 -9.49 -18.32 -15.49
C ARG A 253 -9.09 -19.69 -14.90
N THR A 254 -8.10 -19.72 -14.00
CA THR A 254 -7.54 -20.96 -13.41
C THR A 254 -8.03 -21.25 -12.00
N ALA A 255 -8.51 -20.23 -11.27
CA ALA A 255 -8.94 -20.36 -9.88
C ALA A 255 -10.46 -20.13 -9.75
N PRO A 256 -11.14 -20.76 -8.78
CA PRO A 256 -12.51 -20.40 -8.42
C PRO A 256 -12.60 -18.93 -7.98
N ALA A 257 -13.69 -18.26 -8.32
CA ALA A 257 -13.98 -16.94 -7.83
C ALA A 257 -14.35 -16.97 -6.35
N ALA A 258 -13.95 -15.94 -5.62
CA ALA A 258 -14.23 -15.79 -4.19
C ALA A 258 -15.01 -14.51 -3.88
N VAL A 259 -14.90 -13.51 -4.76
CA VAL A 259 -15.48 -12.18 -4.57
C VAL A 259 -16.03 -11.62 -5.87
N LEU A 260 -16.98 -10.68 -5.77
CA LEU A 260 -17.41 -9.85 -6.90
C LEU A 260 -16.56 -8.59 -6.94
N ASP A 261 -15.79 -8.42 -8.00
CA ASP A 261 -15.11 -7.16 -8.27
C ASP A 261 -16.10 -6.13 -8.86
N HIS A 262 -15.89 -4.86 -8.55
CA HIS A 262 -16.74 -3.78 -9.03
C HIS A 262 -15.93 -2.50 -9.28
N CYS A 263 -16.47 -1.65 -10.15
CA CYS A 263 -15.89 -0.34 -10.39
C CYS A 263 -16.19 0.60 -9.21
N HIS A 264 -15.16 1.11 -8.55
CA HIS A 264 -15.33 2.07 -7.46
C HIS A 264 -15.74 3.48 -7.91
N GLU A 265 -15.69 3.77 -9.22
CA GLU A 265 -16.16 5.05 -9.78
C GLU A 265 -17.65 4.99 -10.17
N HIS A 266 -18.08 3.91 -10.84
CA HIS A 266 -19.44 3.80 -11.38
C HIS A 266 -20.35 2.85 -10.57
N GLY A 267 -19.79 2.03 -9.68
CA GLY A 267 -20.54 1.09 -8.83
C GLY A 267 -21.00 -0.21 -9.51
N TYR A 268 -20.76 -0.38 -10.81
CA TYR A 268 -21.13 -1.60 -11.54
C TYR A 268 -20.20 -2.77 -11.21
N VAL A 269 -20.79 -3.95 -11.06
CA VAL A 269 -20.04 -5.21 -11.02
C VAL A 269 -19.30 -5.39 -12.34
N ARG A 270 -18.03 -5.81 -12.25
CA ARG A 270 -17.25 -6.20 -13.42
C ARG A 270 -17.36 -7.70 -13.64
N ALA A 271 -16.94 -8.48 -12.65
CA ALA A 271 -16.97 -9.93 -12.72
C ALA A 271 -16.68 -10.61 -11.36
N PRO A 272 -17.01 -11.90 -11.22
CA PRO A 272 -16.45 -12.77 -10.20
C PRO A 272 -14.94 -12.97 -10.40
N VAL A 273 -14.16 -12.81 -9.34
CA VAL A 273 -12.70 -12.97 -9.37
C VAL A 273 -12.19 -13.74 -8.15
N CYS A 274 -11.01 -14.36 -8.27
CA CYS A 274 -10.34 -14.98 -7.13
C CYS A 274 -9.74 -13.89 -6.21
N GLN A 275 -9.42 -14.25 -4.97
CA GLN A 275 -8.87 -13.31 -3.98
C GLN A 275 -7.53 -12.70 -4.41
N SER A 276 -6.70 -13.47 -5.14
CA SER A 276 -5.39 -13.02 -5.64
C SER A 276 -5.56 -11.93 -6.68
N CYS A 277 -6.35 -12.17 -7.72
CA CYS A 277 -6.67 -11.15 -8.73
C CYS A 277 -7.35 -9.94 -8.09
N ASN A 278 -8.30 -10.12 -7.17
CA ASN A 278 -8.94 -9.00 -6.49
C ASN A 278 -7.96 -8.13 -5.71
N THR A 279 -7.01 -8.76 -5.02
CA THR A 279 -5.95 -8.04 -4.29
C THR A 279 -5.04 -7.28 -5.26
N GLN A 280 -4.76 -7.86 -6.42
CA GLN A 280 -3.94 -7.25 -7.44
C GLN A 280 -4.62 -6.07 -8.15
N GLU A 281 -5.94 -6.12 -8.31
CA GLU A 281 -6.76 -5.02 -8.85
C GLU A 281 -6.68 -3.78 -7.97
N ARG A 282 -6.63 -3.94 -6.64
CA ARG A 282 -6.76 -2.80 -5.72
C ARG A 282 -5.63 -1.78 -5.89
N PRO A 283 -5.94 -0.49 -6.13
CA PRO A 283 -4.93 0.57 -6.13
C PRO A 283 -4.24 0.70 -4.77
N ASP A 284 -2.97 1.11 -4.79
CA ASP A 284 -2.15 1.23 -3.57
C ASP A 284 -2.37 2.56 -2.89
N HIS A 285 -3.55 2.75 -2.33
CA HIS A 285 -3.91 4.03 -1.74
C HIS A 285 -3.02 4.36 -0.54
N LEU A 286 -2.26 5.44 -0.67
CA LEU A 286 -1.60 6.11 0.46
C LEU A 286 -2.58 7.07 1.14
N TYR A 287 -3.38 7.76 0.32
CA TYR A 287 -4.45 8.67 0.73
C TYR A 287 -5.68 8.50 -0.18
N SER A 288 -6.77 9.19 0.13
CA SER A 288 -7.99 9.17 -0.69
C SER A 288 -7.77 9.67 -2.12
N ASN A 289 -6.78 10.54 -2.31
CA ASN A 289 -6.43 11.14 -3.60
C ASN A 289 -5.01 10.80 -4.07
N ASP A 290 -4.43 9.71 -3.57
CA ASP A 290 -3.04 9.36 -3.82
C ASP A 290 -2.83 7.85 -3.85
N ILE A 291 -2.07 7.38 -4.84
CA ILE A 291 -1.65 6.00 -4.96
C ILE A 291 -0.15 5.85 -5.16
N ARG A 292 0.40 4.78 -4.60
CA ARG A 292 1.73 4.28 -4.94
C ARG A 292 1.65 3.38 -6.17
N VAL A 293 2.51 3.63 -7.15
CA VAL A 293 2.57 2.82 -8.38
C VAL A 293 3.63 1.73 -8.18
N ALA A 294 3.22 0.70 -7.44
CA ALA A 294 4.04 -0.46 -7.13
C ALA A 294 4.23 -1.40 -8.34
N ASN A 295 5.15 -2.36 -8.20
CA ASN A 295 5.49 -3.34 -9.24
C ASN A 295 4.30 -4.16 -9.75
N ARG A 296 3.18 -4.23 -9.00
CA ARG A 296 1.95 -4.90 -9.47
C ARG A 296 1.41 -4.30 -10.77
N TYR A 297 1.59 -3.00 -11.00
CA TYR A 297 1.17 -2.33 -12.24
C TYR A 297 1.97 -2.78 -13.47
N THR A 298 3.17 -3.33 -13.30
CA THR A 298 3.90 -3.99 -14.39
C THR A 298 3.09 -5.16 -14.93
N ARG A 299 2.47 -5.95 -14.06
CA ARG A 299 1.62 -7.07 -14.49
C ARG A 299 0.36 -6.57 -15.18
N LEU A 300 -0.27 -5.53 -14.62
CA LEU A 300 -1.52 -4.95 -15.11
C LEU A 300 -1.39 -4.24 -16.48
N PHE A 301 -0.24 -3.63 -16.77
CA PHE A 301 -0.05 -2.82 -17.99
C PHE A 301 1.04 -3.36 -18.93
N ARG A 302 1.69 -4.48 -18.61
CA ARG A 302 2.69 -5.09 -19.51
C ARG A 302 2.48 -6.57 -19.79
N THR A 303 2.34 -7.42 -18.77
CA THR A 303 2.28 -8.88 -19.00
C THR A 303 0.87 -9.39 -19.25
N ASP A 304 -0.11 -8.92 -18.47
CA ASP A 304 -1.48 -9.42 -18.46
C ASP A 304 -2.46 -8.32 -18.93
N THR A 305 -1.94 -7.35 -19.69
CA THR A 305 -2.62 -6.10 -20.06
C THR A 305 -3.98 -6.33 -20.71
N ASP A 306 -4.06 -7.30 -21.59
CA ASP A 306 -5.26 -7.65 -22.34
C ASP A 306 -6.39 -8.17 -21.43
N ASP A 307 -6.09 -9.10 -20.51
CA ASP A 307 -7.06 -9.61 -19.54
C ASP A 307 -7.54 -8.51 -18.58
N TRP A 308 -6.64 -7.64 -18.13
CA TRP A 308 -6.98 -6.54 -17.21
C TRP A 308 -7.79 -5.42 -17.88
N LEU A 309 -7.45 -5.03 -19.10
CA LEU A 309 -8.21 -4.04 -19.85
C LEU A 309 -9.60 -4.55 -20.18
N ARG A 310 -9.75 -5.81 -20.63
CA ARG A 310 -11.07 -6.43 -20.78
C ARG A 310 -11.83 -6.39 -19.47
N HIS A 311 -11.19 -6.75 -18.36
CA HIS A 311 -11.82 -6.77 -17.04
C HIS A 311 -12.32 -5.39 -16.60
N TRP A 312 -11.49 -4.35 -16.68
CA TRP A 312 -11.90 -3.00 -16.31
C TRP A 312 -13.01 -2.44 -17.21
N HIS A 313 -12.99 -2.75 -18.51
CA HIS A 313 -13.99 -2.33 -19.48
C HIS A 313 -15.28 -3.18 -19.45
N ARG A 314 -15.41 -4.17 -18.55
CA ARG A 314 -16.73 -4.74 -18.21
C ARG A 314 -17.64 -3.75 -17.51
N CYS A 315 -17.08 -2.69 -16.93
CA CYS A 315 -17.88 -1.59 -16.39
C CYS A 315 -18.45 -0.73 -17.53
N PRO A 316 -19.77 -0.57 -17.65
CA PRO A 316 -20.38 0.21 -18.73
C PRO A 316 -19.90 1.67 -18.76
N GLY A 317 -19.72 2.30 -17.59
CA GLY A 317 -19.23 3.67 -17.51
C GLY A 317 -17.79 3.85 -18.00
N CYS A 318 -16.89 2.91 -17.64
CA CYS A 318 -15.51 2.91 -18.13
C CYS A 318 -15.45 2.64 -19.64
N ARG A 319 -16.28 1.71 -20.12
CA ARG A 319 -16.43 1.38 -21.54
C ARG A 319 -16.94 2.55 -22.37
N ALA A 320 -18.03 3.20 -21.94
CA ALA A 320 -18.61 4.34 -22.66
C ALA A 320 -17.65 5.54 -22.73
N ARG A 321 -16.82 5.74 -21.70
CA ARG A 321 -15.82 6.82 -21.65
C ARG A 321 -14.48 6.47 -22.30
N THR A 322 -14.33 5.21 -22.75
CA THR A 322 -13.06 4.64 -23.23
C THR A 322 -11.89 4.98 -22.28
N THR A 323 -12.10 4.75 -20.98
CA THR A 323 -11.14 5.13 -19.94
C THR A 323 -11.18 4.16 -18.75
N LEU A 324 -10.20 4.27 -17.88
CA LEU A 324 -10.13 3.53 -16.62
C LEU A 324 -10.67 4.36 -15.46
N PRO A 325 -11.04 3.73 -14.33
CA PRO A 325 -11.28 4.48 -13.10
C PRO A 325 -10.06 5.34 -12.74
N LEU A 326 -10.32 6.50 -12.14
CA LEU A 326 -9.27 7.50 -11.86
C LEU A 326 -7.96 6.93 -11.28
N PRO A 327 -7.94 6.06 -10.25
CA PRO A 327 -6.69 5.52 -9.72
C PRO A 327 -5.91 4.67 -10.75
N HIS A 328 -6.61 3.91 -11.60
CA HIS A 328 -5.96 3.09 -12.62
C HIS A 328 -5.44 3.93 -13.78
N LEU A 329 -6.17 4.96 -14.18
CA LEU A 329 -5.69 5.94 -15.16
C LEU A 329 -4.47 6.71 -14.61
N ALA A 330 -4.49 7.09 -13.33
CA ALA A 330 -3.37 7.72 -12.65
C ALA A 330 -2.12 6.83 -12.65
N ALA A 331 -2.28 5.55 -12.27
CA ALA A 331 -1.19 4.58 -12.28
C ALA A 331 -0.65 4.35 -13.69
N TRP A 332 -1.53 4.20 -14.69
CA TRP A 332 -1.14 4.09 -16.10
C TRP A 332 -0.35 5.33 -16.56
N THR A 333 -0.81 6.54 -16.19
CA THR A 333 -0.16 7.80 -16.55
C THR A 333 1.28 7.84 -16.04
N ALA A 334 1.50 7.44 -14.79
CA ALA A 334 2.86 7.38 -14.24
C ALA A 334 3.71 6.24 -14.80
N HIS A 335 3.12 5.05 -14.97
CA HIS A 335 3.87 3.85 -15.35
C HIS A 335 4.20 3.79 -16.85
N ILE A 336 3.29 4.28 -17.70
CA ILE A 336 3.38 4.23 -19.16
C ILE A 336 3.66 5.62 -19.73
N ALA A 337 2.73 6.57 -19.58
CA ALA A 337 2.81 7.86 -20.27
C ALA A 337 3.99 8.72 -19.81
N CYS A 338 4.36 8.68 -18.53
CA CYS A 338 5.47 9.42 -17.96
C CYS A 338 6.75 8.57 -17.83
N ARG A 339 6.81 7.39 -18.45
CA ARG A 339 7.94 6.46 -18.28
C ARG A 339 9.28 7.09 -18.66
N SER A 340 9.32 7.87 -19.74
CA SER A 340 10.52 8.55 -20.22
C SER A 340 10.98 9.69 -19.30
N LEU A 341 10.07 10.24 -18.49
CA LEU A 341 10.36 11.31 -17.53
C LEU A 341 10.99 10.77 -16.25
N ARG A 342 10.95 9.46 -16.00
CA ARG A 342 11.48 8.86 -14.79
C ARG A 342 13.01 8.75 -14.86
N PRO A 343 13.76 9.46 -13.99
CA PRO A 343 15.22 9.39 -13.98
C PRO A 343 15.71 7.98 -13.64
N THR A 344 16.97 7.69 -13.93
CA THR A 344 17.63 6.43 -13.57
C THR A 344 18.92 6.70 -12.82
N HIS A 345 19.20 5.93 -11.77
CA HIS A 345 20.48 5.97 -11.05
C HIS A 345 21.36 4.80 -11.42
N ARG A 346 22.69 4.98 -11.26
CA ARG A 346 23.63 3.87 -11.31
C ARG A 346 23.40 2.95 -10.11
N ALA A 347 23.38 1.65 -10.37
CA ALA A 347 23.30 0.60 -9.37
C ALA A 347 24.21 -0.57 -9.78
N PRO A 348 24.61 -1.45 -8.85
CA PRO A 348 25.26 -2.70 -9.22
C PRO A 348 24.38 -3.47 -10.22
N GLY A 349 24.91 -3.74 -11.41
CA GLY A 349 24.18 -4.38 -12.51
C GLY A 349 23.50 -3.45 -13.52
N GLY A 350 23.72 -2.13 -13.47
CA GLY A 350 23.30 -1.20 -14.53
C GLY A 350 22.57 0.03 -14.03
N ARG A 351 21.70 0.62 -14.86
CA ARG A 351 20.86 1.75 -14.48
C ARG A 351 19.50 1.26 -13.98
N LYS A 352 19.08 1.71 -12.80
CA LYS A 352 17.75 1.41 -12.23
C LYS A 352 16.89 2.67 -12.19
N PRO A 353 15.57 2.57 -12.40
CA PRO A 353 14.66 3.71 -12.26
C PRO A 353 14.74 4.33 -10.85
N CYS A 354 14.69 5.67 -10.75
CA CYS A 354 14.66 6.41 -9.49
C CYS A 354 13.41 6.05 -8.68
N GLY A 355 13.63 5.82 -7.38
CA GLY A 355 12.64 5.72 -6.31
C GLY A 355 11.41 4.87 -6.62
N VAL A 356 10.28 5.21 -6.00
CA VAL A 356 8.97 4.60 -6.25
C VAL A 356 8.04 5.65 -6.83
N LEU A 357 7.35 5.32 -7.92
CA LEU A 357 6.38 6.24 -8.52
C LEU A 357 5.16 6.41 -7.60
N ARG A 358 4.72 7.66 -7.47
CA ARG A 358 3.50 8.04 -6.75
C ARG A 358 2.67 8.96 -7.64
N VAL A 359 1.35 8.86 -7.55
CA VAL A 359 0.45 9.79 -8.22
C VAL A 359 -0.60 10.29 -7.25
N SER A 360 -0.60 11.60 -7.03
CA SER A 360 -1.67 12.28 -6.32
C SER A 360 -2.53 13.09 -7.29
N TRP A 361 -3.77 13.37 -6.94
CA TRP A 361 -4.62 14.24 -7.75
C TRP A 361 -5.36 15.29 -6.92
N THR A 362 -5.54 16.47 -7.52
CA THR A 362 -6.47 17.50 -7.01
C THR A 362 -7.82 17.34 -7.70
N GLY A 363 -8.92 17.71 -7.04
CA GLY A 363 -10.28 17.50 -7.53
C GLY A 363 -10.94 16.24 -6.96
N SER A 364 -12.08 15.84 -7.52
CA SER A 364 -12.90 14.74 -7.00
C SER A 364 -12.88 13.52 -7.91
N GLN A 365 -12.77 12.34 -7.31
CA GLN A 365 -12.95 11.06 -8.02
C GLN A 365 -14.36 10.92 -8.62
N GLN A 366 -15.35 11.66 -8.11
CA GLN A 366 -16.70 11.70 -8.66
C GLN A 366 -16.81 12.64 -9.88
N ALA A 367 -15.87 13.57 -10.04
CA ALA A 367 -15.78 14.48 -11.18
C ALA A 367 -14.36 14.44 -11.79
N PRO A 368 -13.90 13.28 -12.27
CA PRO A 368 -12.49 13.07 -12.60
C PRO A 368 -11.99 13.97 -13.73
N ARG A 369 -12.88 14.51 -14.58
CA ARG A 369 -12.54 15.41 -15.68
C ARG A 369 -11.89 16.73 -15.26
N SER A 370 -12.07 17.17 -14.01
CA SER A 370 -11.41 18.35 -13.46
C SER A 370 -10.10 18.02 -12.73
N CYS A 371 -9.74 16.74 -12.62
CA CYS A 371 -8.57 16.35 -11.86
C CYS A 371 -7.26 16.71 -12.57
N LEU A 372 -6.27 17.12 -11.78
CA LEU A 372 -4.88 17.27 -12.19
C LEU A 372 -4.05 16.17 -11.52
N LEU A 373 -3.47 15.27 -12.31
CA LEU A 373 -2.62 14.19 -11.83
C LEU A 373 -1.21 14.73 -11.63
N THR A 374 -0.66 14.62 -10.43
CA THR A 374 0.73 14.95 -10.12
C THR A 374 1.52 13.66 -9.97
N VAL A 375 2.36 13.37 -10.97
CA VAL A 375 3.26 12.22 -10.95
C VAL A 375 4.54 12.64 -10.22
N ALA A 376 4.92 11.88 -9.21
CA ALA A 376 6.09 12.13 -8.37
C ALA A 376 6.89 10.85 -8.18
N VAL A 377 8.10 11.00 -7.66
CA VAL A 377 8.92 9.88 -7.20
C VAL A 377 9.22 10.05 -5.72
N ASP A 378 8.87 9.05 -4.93
CA ASP A 378 9.27 8.99 -3.52
C ASP A 378 10.57 8.18 -3.41
N PHE A 379 11.33 8.39 -2.32
CA PHE A 379 12.56 7.64 -2.02
C PHE A 379 13.63 7.71 -3.10
N CYS A 380 13.74 8.84 -3.80
CA CYS A 380 14.82 9.00 -4.75
C CYS A 380 16.17 9.12 -4.02
N PRO A 381 17.20 8.35 -4.39
CA PRO A 381 18.51 8.38 -3.74
C PRO A 381 19.18 9.75 -3.72
N SER A 382 18.88 10.63 -4.71
CA SER A 382 19.41 12.00 -4.74
C SER A 382 18.56 13.02 -3.98
N GLY A 383 17.35 12.68 -3.54
CA GLY A 383 16.41 13.62 -2.90
C GLY A 383 15.81 14.70 -3.82
N GLU A 384 16.20 14.74 -5.10
CA GLU A 384 15.92 15.85 -6.02
C GLU A 384 14.58 15.74 -6.79
N HIS A 385 13.99 14.55 -6.89
CA HIS A 385 12.89 14.30 -7.83
C HIS A 385 11.52 14.37 -7.14
N ARG A 386 11.05 15.59 -6.86
CA ARG A 386 9.78 15.82 -6.14
C ARG A 386 8.53 15.68 -7.00
N VAL A 387 8.57 16.06 -8.27
CA VAL A 387 7.46 15.98 -9.22
C VAL A 387 8.02 15.76 -10.62
N LEU A 388 7.59 14.71 -11.31
CA LEU A 388 7.97 14.42 -12.70
C LEU A 388 7.08 15.13 -13.71
N ALA A 389 5.77 15.17 -13.44
CA ALA A 389 4.79 15.75 -14.34
C ALA A 389 3.52 16.16 -13.61
N ARG A 390 2.82 17.15 -14.16
CA ARG A 390 1.43 17.46 -13.84
C ARG A 390 0.62 17.27 -15.11
N VAL A 391 -0.30 16.31 -15.11
CA VAL A 391 -1.05 15.88 -16.29
C VAL A 391 -2.54 16.04 -16.01
N PRO A 392 -3.26 16.93 -16.71
CA PRO A 392 -4.71 17.02 -16.61
C PRO A 392 -5.36 15.68 -16.96
N TYR A 393 -6.46 15.33 -16.26
CA TYR A 393 -7.18 14.08 -16.53
C TYR A 393 -7.58 13.93 -18.01
N ARG A 394 -8.01 15.02 -18.65
CA ARG A 394 -8.41 15.00 -20.07
C ARG A 394 -7.26 14.58 -20.98
N GLU A 395 -6.07 15.09 -20.72
CA GLU A 395 -4.86 14.73 -21.46
C GLU A 395 -4.46 13.27 -21.19
N ALA A 396 -4.50 12.84 -19.93
CA ALA A 396 -4.24 11.45 -19.56
C ALA A 396 -5.22 10.48 -20.23
N ALA A 397 -6.51 10.82 -20.24
CA ALA A 397 -7.55 10.02 -20.87
C ALA A 397 -7.37 9.95 -22.40
N GLU A 398 -7.01 11.06 -23.06
CA GLU A 398 -6.73 11.05 -24.50
C GLU A 398 -5.55 10.15 -24.85
N ARG A 399 -4.43 10.32 -24.15
CA ARG A 399 -3.25 9.46 -24.35
C ARG A 399 -3.57 7.98 -24.07
N PHE A 400 -4.42 7.72 -23.07
CA PHE A 400 -4.86 6.37 -22.76
C PHE A 400 -5.69 5.77 -23.90
N ARG A 401 -6.59 6.53 -24.53
CA ARG A 401 -7.40 6.03 -25.67
C ARG A 401 -6.54 5.62 -26.84
N VAL A 402 -5.56 6.44 -27.20
CA VAL A 402 -4.59 6.12 -28.27
C VAL A 402 -3.82 4.85 -27.92
N TRP A 403 -3.27 4.78 -26.71
CA TRP A 403 -2.54 3.61 -26.25
C TRP A 403 -3.42 2.34 -26.18
N LEU A 404 -4.69 2.46 -25.79
CA LEU A 404 -5.65 1.36 -25.75
C LEU A 404 -5.93 0.82 -27.16
N ALA A 405 -6.11 1.71 -28.14
CA ALA A 405 -6.34 1.34 -29.54
C ALA A 405 -5.14 0.59 -30.13
N GLU A 406 -3.92 0.97 -29.76
CA GLU A 406 -2.70 0.28 -30.19
C GLU A 406 -2.46 -1.05 -29.44
N THR A 407 -2.73 -1.07 -28.13
CA THR A 407 -2.36 -2.20 -27.26
C THR A 407 -3.41 -3.31 -27.29
N VAL A 408 -4.71 -2.96 -27.26
CA VAL A 408 -5.81 -3.91 -27.28
C VAL A 408 -6.95 -3.40 -28.18
N PRO A 409 -6.78 -3.47 -29.52
CA PRO A 409 -7.74 -2.93 -30.48
C PRO A 409 -9.16 -3.44 -30.28
N ALA A 410 -9.32 -4.72 -29.89
CA ALA A 410 -10.62 -5.32 -29.62
C ALA A 410 -11.37 -4.67 -28.45
N VAL A 411 -10.65 -4.27 -27.38
CA VAL A 411 -11.26 -3.55 -26.25
C VAL A 411 -11.56 -2.11 -26.64
N ALA A 412 -10.67 -1.47 -27.41
CA ALA A 412 -10.90 -0.11 -27.91
C ALA A 412 -12.13 -0.04 -28.81
N ALA A 413 -12.29 -0.99 -29.74
CA ALA A 413 -13.43 -1.08 -30.65
C ALA A 413 -14.76 -1.40 -29.95
N ALA A 414 -14.70 -2.12 -28.81
CA ALA A 414 -15.85 -2.38 -27.96
C ALA A 414 -16.20 -1.18 -27.04
N ALA A 415 -15.31 -0.20 -26.91
CA ALA A 415 -15.48 1.01 -26.12
C ALA A 415 -15.86 2.21 -27.00
N GLY A 416 -16.55 3.20 -26.44
CA GLY A 416 -16.89 4.42 -27.18
C GLY A 416 -18.12 5.16 -26.68
N PRO A 417 -18.19 6.49 -26.90
CA PRO A 417 -19.29 7.34 -26.43
C PRO A 417 -20.61 7.07 -27.15
N ASP A 418 -20.57 6.57 -28.39
CA ASP A 418 -21.75 6.29 -29.21
C ASP A 418 -22.40 4.93 -28.88
N ARG A 419 -21.78 4.14 -28.00
CA ARG A 419 -22.35 2.88 -27.51
C ARG A 419 -23.15 3.13 -26.22
N LEU A 420 -24.46 3.30 -26.37
CA LEU A 420 -25.42 3.44 -25.27
C LEU A 420 -25.82 2.09 -24.64
N ASP A 421 -25.34 0.96 -25.18
CA ASP A 421 -25.66 -0.39 -24.69
C ASP A 421 -25.21 -0.56 -23.23
N GLY A 422 -26.19 -0.57 -22.31
CA GLY A 422 -25.99 -0.76 -20.88
C GLY A 422 -25.88 0.52 -20.04
N LEU A 423 -26.09 1.70 -20.63
CA LEU A 423 -26.39 2.89 -19.82
C LEU A 423 -27.82 2.77 -19.28
N PRO A 424 -28.08 3.13 -18.01
CA PRO A 424 -29.44 3.14 -17.49
C PRO A 424 -30.30 4.07 -18.35
N ALA A 425 -31.47 3.59 -18.78
CA ALA A 425 -32.40 4.33 -19.63
C ALA A 425 -32.84 5.69 -19.01
N GLN A 426 -32.63 5.87 -17.71
CA GLN A 426 -32.81 7.13 -17.01
C GLN A 426 -31.46 7.74 -16.65
N SER A 427 -31.20 8.94 -17.14
CA SER A 427 -30.17 9.83 -16.61
C SER A 427 -30.40 10.01 -15.11
N ARG A 428 -29.38 9.74 -14.28
CA ARG A 428 -29.45 10.12 -12.87
C ARG A 428 -29.61 11.64 -12.78
N PRO A 429 -30.59 12.16 -12.02
CA PRO A 429 -30.59 13.56 -11.68
C PRO A 429 -29.29 13.87 -10.95
N VAL A 430 -28.59 14.91 -11.40
CA VAL A 430 -27.54 15.54 -10.62
C VAL A 430 -28.22 16.06 -9.37
N ILE A 431 -28.02 15.38 -8.24
CA ILE A 431 -28.43 15.94 -6.94
C ILE A 431 -27.42 17.05 -6.67
N ALA A 432 -27.81 18.28 -6.96
CA ALA A 432 -27.03 19.45 -6.58
C ALA A 432 -26.79 19.38 -5.07
N ASP A 433 -25.53 19.45 -4.67
CA ASP A 433 -25.19 19.67 -3.26
C ASP A 433 -25.63 21.09 -2.91
N THR A 434 -26.84 21.23 -2.37
CA THR A 434 -27.41 22.51 -1.95
C THR A 434 -26.80 23.02 -0.63
N SER A 435 -25.79 22.33 -0.08
CA SER A 435 -25.21 22.65 1.23
C SER A 435 -23.84 23.37 1.17
N GLY A 436 -23.36 23.76 -0.01
CA GLY A 436 -22.11 24.53 -0.15
C GLY A 436 -22.25 25.71 -1.12
N GLU A 437 -21.49 26.80 -0.85
CA GLU A 437 -21.38 28.04 -1.64
C GLU A 437 -20.75 27.84 -3.05
N GLY A 438 -20.96 26.68 -3.69
CA GLY A 438 -20.43 26.30 -5.00
C GLY A 438 -21.43 26.41 -6.14
N LEU A 439 -22.38 27.34 -6.09
CA LEU A 439 -23.42 27.52 -7.12
C LEU A 439 -22.90 28.10 -8.45
N ALA A 440 -21.61 28.43 -8.57
CA ALA A 440 -21.06 29.05 -9.77
C ALA A 440 -20.47 28.07 -10.81
N LEU A 441 -20.57 26.75 -10.60
CA LEU A 441 -19.88 25.76 -11.46
C LEU A 441 -20.78 24.61 -11.96
N PHE A 442 -22.11 24.78 -11.89
CA PHE A 442 -23.05 23.85 -12.52
C PHE A 442 -23.59 24.40 -13.84
#